data_AF-A0A534YQF1-F1
#
_entry.id   AF-A0A534YQF1-F1
#
_cell.length_a   1.000
_cell.length_b   1.000
_cell.length_c   1.000
_cell.angle_alpha   90.00
_cell.angle_beta   90.00
_cell.angle_gamma   90.00
#
_symmetry.space_group_name_H-M   'P 1'
#
loop_
_entity.id
_entity.type
_entity.pdbx_description
1 polymer ?
#
loop_
_entity_poly.entity_id
_entity_poly.type
_entity_poly.pdbx_seq_one_letter_code
_entity_poly.pdbx_strand_id
1 'polypeptide(L)'
;MNRRMGLVFALVLGLGASRAEPATLQKVAVDGDPAPDPGSFYRRKFLQPAVSDAAGAHVVASARIFINRTCLVKFDAGPDSIVVCRRDVSPEGHEFAKLGDPSIDIAGDAAWAAALTAGRSGVFRGDATVVALTGDPSPAGPGFLKKFSSALIIDAGDVVFEATISGGTVVGGVTVDDGYFRCGGGDGNCSAGGTGTIETLVLKNDPVPDRPGRELCKLQALDASTFGIAFLATTRLDCASTTEAPLLGVFRKPLASSSAHRPSRTTASWCSAA
;
A
#
# COMPACT_ATOMS: atom_id res chain seq x y z
N MET A 1 45.90 -55.90 -20.40
CA MET A 1 46.68 -54.87 -19.69
C MET A 1 46.55 -53.57 -20.45
N ASN A 2 45.86 -52.57 -19.88
CA ASN A 2 46.22 -51.15 -20.04
C ASN A 2 45.40 -50.30 -19.05
N ARG A 3 46.12 -49.72 -18.09
CA ARG A 3 45.69 -48.72 -17.11
C ARG A 3 45.44 -47.38 -17.81
N ARG A 4 44.48 -46.59 -17.30
CA ARG A 4 44.56 -45.12 -17.12
C ARG A 4 43.29 -44.66 -16.38
N MET A 5 43.45 -44.34 -15.10
CA MET A 5 43.62 -42.97 -14.56
C MET A 5 42.26 -42.28 -14.36
N GLY A 6 41.74 -42.42 -13.14
CA GLY A 6 40.61 -41.65 -12.65
C GLY A 6 41.00 -40.19 -12.46
N LEU A 7 40.15 -39.30 -12.97
CA LEU A 7 40.22 -37.87 -12.75
C LEU A 7 39.31 -37.54 -11.56
N VAL A 8 39.89 -37.16 -10.42
CA VAL A 8 39.15 -36.63 -9.28
C VAL A 8 38.89 -35.15 -9.55
N PHE A 9 37.65 -34.79 -9.83
CA PHE A 9 37.21 -33.40 -9.85
C PHE A 9 37.04 -32.92 -8.40
N ALA A 10 37.98 -32.10 -7.92
CA ALA A 10 37.81 -31.36 -6.69
C ALA A 10 36.90 -30.15 -6.96
N LEU A 11 35.64 -30.26 -6.52
CA LEU A 11 34.69 -29.15 -6.53
C LEU A 11 35.06 -28.18 -5.40
N VAL A 12 35.74 -27.08 -5.73
CA VAL A 12 35.96 -25.99 -4.77
C VAL A 12 34.64 -25.22 -4.63
N LEU A 13 33.92 -25.48 -3.54
CA LEU A 13 32.82 -24.63 -3.08
C LEU A 13 33.41 -23.29 -2.64
N GLY A 14 33.49 -22.35 -3.58
CA GLY A 14 33.70 -20.95 -3.28
C GLY A 14 32.49 -20.42 -2.53
N LEU A 15 32.51 -20.48 -1.21
CA LEU A 15 31.70 -19.61 -0.34
C LEU A 15 32.17 -18.18 -0.58
N GLY A 16 31.66 -17.57 -1.66
CA GLY A 16 31.81 -16.15 -1.92
C GLY A 16 31.06 -15.40 -0.82
N ALA A 17 31.79 -14.92 0.17
CA ALA A 17 31.28 -13.88 1.05
C ALA A 17 30.99 -12.65 0.18
N SER A 18 29.72 -12.44 -0.15
CA SER A 18 29.27 -11.20 -0.78
C SER A 18 29.60 -10.06 0.17
N ARG A 19 30.64 -9.30 -0.17
CA ARG A 19 31.00 -8.09 0.56
C ARG A 19 29.85 -7.11 0.34
N ALA A 20 29.13 -6.77 1.40
CA ALA A 20 28.14 -5.71 1.34
C ALA A 20 28.85 -4.42 0.92
N GLU A 21 28.55 -3.91 -0.28
CA GLU A 21 29.04 -2.60 -0.70
C GLU A 21 28.43 -1.53 0.21
N PRO A 22 29.21 -0.51 0.60
CA PRO A 22 28.67 0.57 1.40
C PRO A 22 27.56 1.27 0.63
N ALA A 23 26.46 1.59 1.30
CA ALA A 23 25.38 2.38 0.70
C ALA A 23 25.94 3.73 0.23
N THR A 24 25.78 4.03 -1.06
CA THR A 24 26.20 5.31 -1.65
C THR A 24 25.01 6.25 -1.78
N LEU A 25 25.17 7.50 -1.35
CA LEU A 25 24.17 8.53 -1.59
C LEU A 25 24.15 8.90 -3.09
N GLN A 26 22.95 8.94 -3.67
CA GLN A 26 22.74 9.36 -5.06
C GLN A 26 21.73 10.51 -5.15
N LYS A 27 21.97 11.44 -6.07
CA LYS A 27 21.03 12.51 -6.40
C LYS A 27 19.93 11.94 -7.30
N VAL A 28 18.68 12.03 -6.87
CA VAL A 28 17.51 11.63 -7.67
C VAL A 28 16.98 12.81 -8.48
N ALA A 29 16.60 13.90 -7.81
CA ALA A 29 16.22 15.16 -8.44
C ALA A 29 16.46 16.34 -7.50
N VAL A 30 16.74 17.52 -8.05
CA VAL A 30 16.84 18.77 -7.29
C VAL A 30 16.01 19.89 -7.91
N ASP A 31 15.77 20.94 -7.13
CA ASP A 31 15.09 22.15 -7.62
C ASP A 31 15.83 22.74 -8.83
N GLY A 32 15.10 23.04 -9.89
CA GLY A 32 15.66 23.53 -11.14
C GLY A 32 16.17 22.45 -12.11
N ASP A 33 16.18 21.16 -11.73
CA ASP A 33 16.40 20.09 -12.71
C ASP A 33 15.24 20.05 -13.74
N PRO A 34 15.49 19.63 -15.00
CA PRO A 34 14.43 19.45 -15.99
C PRO A 34 13.35 18.49 -15.50
N ALA A 35 12.09 18.84 -15.71
CA ALA A 35 10.96 17.97 -15.43
C ALA A 35 10.57 17.17 -16.69
N PRO A 36 9.73 16.11 -16.57
CA PRO A 36 9.34 15.28 -17.72
C PRO A 36 8.59 16.04 -18.81
N ASP A 37 7.84 17.08 -18.43
CA ASP A 37 7.17 17.97 -19.39
C ASP A 37 8.21 18.82 -20.14
N PRO A 38 8.23 18.81 -21.49
CA PRO A 38 9.18 19.60 -22.27
C PRO A 38 9.18 21.09 -21.89
N GLY A 39 10.36 21.62 -21.56
CA GLY A 39 10.54 23.02 -21.15
C GLY A 39 10.11 23.35 -19.72
N SER A 40 9.71 22.35 -18.93
CA SER A 40 9.40 22.49 -17.51
C SER A 40 10.58 22.11 -16.63
N PHE A 41 10.58 22.60 -15.39
CA PHE A 41 11.62 22.35 -14.39
C PHE A 41 10.97 22.14 -13.03
N TYR A 42 11.59 21.33 -12.18
CA TYR A 42 11.14 21.20 -10.80
C TYR A 42 11.23 22.55 -10.07
N ARG A 43 10.21 22.85 -9.26
CA ARG A 43 10.09 24.13 -8.54
C ARG A 43 9.74 23.98 -7.07
N ARG A 44 10.75 24.16 -6.21
CA ARG A 44 10.71 24.44 -4.76
C ARG A 44 9.71 23.61 -3.96
N LYS A 45 9.46 22.36 -4.37
CA LYS A 45 8.60 21.44 -3.63
C LYS A 45 8.77 20.00 -4.13
N PHE A 46 9.43 19.19 -3.31
CA PHE A 46 9.35 17.74 -3.31
C PHE A 46 8.75 17.33 -1.96
N LEU A 47 7.74 16.48 -1.98
CA LEU A 47 7.07 15.99 -0.77
C LEU A 47 6.85 14.49 -0.88
N GLN A 48 6.84 13.83 0.28
CA GLN A 48 6.35 12.48 0.45
C GLN A 48 7.03 11.49 -0.51
N PRO A 49 8.37 11.39 -0.46
CA PRO A 49 9.06 10.39 -1.25
C PRO A 49 8.70 8.99 -0.75
N ALA A 50 8.50 8.06 -1.67
CA ALA A 50 8.44 6.63 -1.42
C ALA A 50 9.48 5.93 -2.30
N VAL A 51 10.01 4.82 -1.81
CA VAL A 51 11.06 4.03 -2.46
C VAL A 51 10.64 2.57 -2.51
N SER A 52 10.91 1.90 -3.62
CA SER A 52 10.69 0.46 -3.80
C SER A 52 11.87 -0.37 -3.28
N ASP A 53 11.65 -1.66 -3.07
CA ASP A 53 12.71 -2.64 -2.79
C ASP A 53 13.50 -3.10 -4.05
N ALA A 54 13.28 -2.51 -5.23
CA ALA A 54 13.95 -2.88 -6.47
C ALA A 54 15.46 -2.60 -6.46
N ALA A 55 16.24 -3.54 -7.02
CA ALA A 55 17.65 -3.35 -7.31
C ALA A 55 17.81 -2.30 -8.44
N GLY A 56 18.00 -1.03 -8.06
CA GLY A 56 17.91 0.12 -8.95
C GLY A 56 17.05 1.27 -8.43
N ALA A 57 16.35 1.04 -7.30
CA ALA A 57 15.57 1.99 -6.50
C ALA A 57 14.60 2.86 -7.30
N HIS A 58 13.40 2.35 -7.56
CA HIS A 58 12.30 3.19 -8.01
C HIS A 58 11.93 4.17 -6.90
N VAL A 59 11.88 5.46 -7.22
CA VAL A 59 11.46 6.50 -6.29
C VAL A 59 10.25 7.20 -6.88
N VAL A 60 9.22 7.44 -6.07
CA VAL A 60 8.10 8.31 -6.44
C VAL A 60 7.96 9.43 -5.42
N ALA A 61 7.66 10.64 -5.88
CA ALA A 61 7.38 11.75 -4.98
C ALA A 61 6.37 12.73 -5.59
N SER A 62 5.70 13.49 -4.73
CA SER A 62 4.93 14.66 -5.16
C SER A 62 5.88 15.80 -5.49
N ALA A 63 5.91 16.21 -6.76
CA ALA A 63 6.74 17.30 -7.24
C ALA A 63 5.90 18.42 -7.88
N ARG A 64 6.35 19.67 -7.74
CA ARG A 64 5.78 20.80 -8.48
C ARG A 64 6.60 21.07 -9.73
N ILE A 65 6.00 20.88 -10.91
CA ILE A 65 6.68 21.00 -12.21
C ILE A 65 6.34 22.30 -12.96
N PHE A 66 5.22 22.94 -12.63
CA PHE A 66 4.85 24.25 -13.19
C PHE A 66 4.14 25.13 -12.15
N ILE A 67 3.83 26.37 -12.52
CA ILE A 67 2.97 27.24 -11.70
C ILE A 67 1.61 26.54 -11.53
N ASN A 68 1.31 26.11 -10.30
CA ASN A 68 0.09 25.43 -9.89
C ASN A 68 -0.12 24.02 -10.47
N ARG A 69 0.92 23.39 -11.02
CA ARG A 69 0.91 21.98 -11.45
C ARG A 69 1.76 21.14 -10.50
N THR A 70 1.09 20.33 -9.70
CA THR A 70 1.71 19.34 -8.80
C THR A 70 1.36 17.96 -9.32
N CYS A 71 2.36 17.11 -9.44
CA CYS A 71 2.24 15.77 -9.99
C CYS A 71 2.94 14.77 -9.08
N LEU A 72 2.48 13.53 -9.12
CA LEU A 72 3.29 12.39 -8.70
C LEU A 72 4.25 12.08 -9.85
N VAL A 73 5.53 12.06 -9.53
CA VAL A 73 6.60 11.85 -10.49
C VAL A 73 7.42 10.66 -10.03
N LYS A 74 7.65 9.73 -10.96
CA LYS A 74 8.53 8.60 -10.77
C LYS A 74 9.92 8.95 -11.30
N PHE A 75 10.92 8.67 -10.48
CA PHE A 75 12.33 8.87 -10.73
C PHE A 75 13.00 7.49 -10.76
N ASP A 76 13.43 7.09 -11.96
CA ASP A 76 14.10 5.82 -12.23
C ASP A 76 15.51 6.10 -12.78
N ALA A 77 16.28 5.06 -13.10
CA ALA A 77 17.59 5.22 -13.76
C ALA A 77 17.49 5.84 -15.18
N GLY A 78 16.29 5.97 -15.72
CA GLY A 78 15.97 6.61 -17.01
C GLY A 78 15.46 8.05 -16.85
N PRO A 79 14.82 8.62 -17.89
CA PRO A 79 14.16 9.91 -17.74
C PRO A 79 13.01 9.81 -16.72
N ASP A 80 12.88 10.86 -15.91
CA ASP A 80 11.75 11.02 -15.00
C ASP A 80 10.43 10.92 -15.76
N SER A 81 9.40 10.40 -15.10
CA SER A 81 8.09 10.18 -15.72
C SER A 81 6.96 10.67 -14.82
N ILE A 82 5.96 11.34 -15.42
CA ILE A 82 4.76 11.76 -14.71
C ILE A 82 3.84 10.54 -14.56
N VAL A 83 3.45 10.25 -13.33
CA VAL A 83 2.41 9.25 -13.02
C VAL A 83 1.04 9.89 -13.20
N VAL A 84 0.80 11.01 -12.52
CA VAL A 84 -0.45 11.76 -12.60
C VAL A 84 -0.25 13.18 -12.09
N CYS A 85 -0.98 14.15 -12.64
CA CYS A 85 -1.02 15.52 -12.14
C CYS A 85 -2.40 15.89 -11.56
N ARG A 86 -2.39 16.86 -10.64
CA ARG A 86 -3.62 17.56 -10.26
C ARG A 86 -4.25 18.20 -11.49
N ARG A 87 -5.58 18.14 -11.56
CA ARG A 87 -6.44 18.56 -12.68
C ARG A 87 -6.39 17.66 -13.92
N ASP A 88 -5.60 16.60 -13.91
CA ASP A 88 -5.79 15.55 -14.91
C ASP A 88 -7.16 14.90 -14.69
N VAL A 89 -7.76 14.41 -15.77
CA VAL A 89 -9.07 13.75 -15.73
C VAL A 89 -8.87 12.29 -15.37
N SER A 90 -9.50 11.84 -14.29
CA SER A 90 -9.55 10.42 -13.91
C SER A 90 -10.36 9.60 -14.91
N PRO A 91 -10.21 8.26 -14.94
CA PRO A 91 -11.01 7.39 -15.83
C PRO A 91 -12.53 7.58 -15.68
N GLU A 92 -12.99 8.01 -14.51
CA GLU A 92 -14.41 8.29 -14.22
C GLU A 92 -14.89 9.67 -14.70
N GLY A 93 -14.05 10.42 -15.42
CA GLY A 93 -14.40 11.74 -15.98
C GLY A 93 -14.36 12.90 -14.98
N HIS A 94 -13.81 12.68 -13.77
CA HIS A 94 -13.63 13.74 -12.77
C HIS A 94 -12.17 14.15 -12.63
N GLU A 95 -11.89 15.42 -12.38
CA GLU A 95 -10.52 15.91 -12.20
C GLU A 95 -9.92 15.49 -10.84
N PHE A 96 -8.62 15.19 -10.81
CA PHE A 96 -7.86 15.02 -9.58
C PHE A 96 -7.68 16.37 -8.85
N ALA A 97 -8.54 16.65 -7.85
CA ALA A 97 -8.48 17.88 -7.08
C ALA A 97 -7.28 17.90 -6.10
N LYS A 98 -7.01 16.76 -5.46
CA LYS A 98 -5.87 16.54 -4.55
C LYS A 98 -5.32 15.12 -4.74
N LEU A 99 -4.00 15.02 -4.81
CA LEU A 99 -3.26 13.76 -4.79
C LEU A 99 -2.77 13.51 -3.36
N GLY A 100 -2.93 12.27 -2.89
CA GLY A 100 -2.37 11.79 -1.64
C GLY A 100 -0.93 11.33 -1.80
N ASP A 101 -0.37 10.87 -0.69
CA ASP A 101 0.98 10.37 -0.58
C ASP A 101 1.13 9.11 -1.45
N PRO A 102 2.13 9.04 -2.33
CA PRO A 102 2.34 7.88 -3.17
C PRO A 102 3.05 6.76 -2.41
N SER A 103 2.86 5.53 -2.89
CA SER A 103 3.68 4.35 -2.63
C SER A 103 4.15 3.78 -3.97
N ILE A 104 5.19 2.94 -3.98
CA ILE A 104 5.72 2.32 -5.19
C ILE A 104 6.21 0.90 -4.91
N ASP A 105 5.92 -0.03 -5.82
CA ASP A 105 6.33 -1.43 -5.70
C ASP A 105 7.64 -1.74 -6.45
N ILE A 106 8.11 -2.97 -6.34
CA ILE A 106 9.29 -3.46 -7.06
C ILE A 106 9.18 -3.41 -8.60
N ALA A 107 7.96 -3.36 -9.16
CA ALA A 107 7.74 -3.21 -10.59
C ALA A 107 7.80 -1.74 -11.05
N GLY A 108 7.86 -0.80 -10.10
CA GLY A 108 7.82 0.62 -10.35
C GLY A 108 6.41 1.16 -10.59
N ASP A 109 5.37 0.40 -10.21
CA ASP A 109 3.99 0.85 -10.20
C ASP A 109 3.74 1.68 -8.94
N ALA A 110 3.22 2.90 -9.12
CA ALA A 110 2.86 3.75 -7.99
C ALA A 110 1.39 3.54 -7.61
N ALA A 111 1.04 3.65 -6.33
CA ALA A 111 -0.36 3.73 -5.87
C ALA A 111 -0.58 4.93 -4.94
N TRP A 112 -1.78 5.51 -5.00
CA TRP A 112 -2.14 6.68 -4.20
C TRP A 112 -3.65 6.78 -3.99
N ALA A 113 -4.05 7.40 -2.87
CA ALA A 113 -5.40 7.89 -2.68
C ALA A 113 -5.54 9.29 -3.28
N ALA A 114 -6.70 9.63 -3.84
CA ALA A 114 -6.97 10.97 -4.37
C ALA A 114 -8.38 11.46 -4.05
N ALA A 115 -8.50 12.77 -3.85
CA ALA A 115 -9.78 13.45 -3.90
C ALA A 115 -10.02 13.96 -5.32
N LEU A 116 -11.21 13.68 -5.83
CA LEU A 116 -11.68 14.12 -7.13
C LEU A 116 -12.62 15.31 -6.96
N THR A 117 -12.95 15.99 -8.07
CA THR A 117 -14.04 16.97 -8.09
C THR A 117 -15.39 16.32 -7.80
N ALA A 118 -16.43 17.14 -7.59
CA ALA A 118 -17.78 16.70 -7.22
C ALA A 118 -17.88 15.87 -5.92
N GLY A 119 -16.90 16.02 -5.01
CA GLY A 119 -16.92 15.37 -3.70
C GLY A 119 -16.62 13.87 -3.73
N ARG A 120 -16.08 13.36 -4.84
CA ARG A 120 -15.67 11.95 -4.98
C ARG A 120 -14.23 11.77 -4.54
N SER A 121 -13.85 10.52 -4.28
CA SER A 121 -12.47 10.12 -4.00
C SER A 121 -12.25 8.68 -4.46
N GLY A 122 -11.00 8.28 -4.55
CA GLY A 122 -10.65 6.91 -4.94
C GLY A 122 -9.21 6.57 -4.62
N VAL A 123 -8.89 5.31 -4.89
CA VAL A 123 -7.54 4.76 -4.89
C VAL A 123 -7.19 4.41 -6.33
N PHE A 124 -5.96 4.72 -6.71
CA PHE A 124 -5.46 4.55 -8.08
C PHE A 124 -4.08 3.91 -8.06
N ARG A 125 -3.73 3.25 -9.16
CA ARG A 125 -2.41 2.65 -9.37
C ARG A 125 -1.87 2.88 -10.79
N GLY A 126 -0.56 2.77 -10.96
CA GLY A 126 0.14 2.87 -12.25
C GLY A 126 -0.27 4.14 -13.00
N ASP A 127 -0.71 3.97 -14.25
CA ASP A 127 -1.22 5.05 -15.12
C ASP A 127 -2.66 5.47 -14.77
N ALA A 128 -2.93 5.71 -13.48
CA ALA A 128 -4.23 6.09 -12.94
C ALA A 128 -5.36 5.06 -13.17
N THR A 129 -5.01 3.78 -13.21
CA THR A 129 -6.00 2.69 -13.17
C THR A 129 -6.76 2.75 -11.84
N VAL A 130 -8.08 2.64 -11.91
CA VAL A 130 -8.95 2.65 -10.72
C VAL A 130 -8.70 1.37 -9.92
N VAL A 131 -8.51 1.52 -8.61
CA VAL A 131 -8.44 0.41 -7.64
C VAL A 131 -9.75 0.30 -6.88
N ALA A 132 -10.24 1.42 -6.34
CA ALA A 132 -11.50 1.54 -5.61
C ALA A 132 -12.00 2.99 -5.64
N LEU A 133 -13.32 3.19 -5.58
CA LEU A 133 -13.99 4.49 -5.70
C LEU A 133 -15.03 4.72 -4.61
N THR A 134 -15.34 6.00 -4.39
CA THR A 134 -16.51 6.40 -3.62
C THR A 134 -17.77 5.83 -4.28
N GLY A 135 -18.54 5.07 -3.51
CA GLY A 135 -19.76 4.39 -3.96
C GLY A 135 -19.58 2.89 -4.18
N ASP A 136 -18.36 2.36 -4.12
CA ASP A 136 -18.13 0.92 -4.24
C ASP A 136 -18.69 0.16 -3.03
N PRO A 137 -19.24 -1.06 -3.20
CA PRO A 137 -19.70 -1.87 -2.08
C PRO A 137 -18.58 -2.13 -1.06
N SER A 138 -18.89 -2.01 0.22
CA SER A 138 -17.94 -2.38 1.28
C SER A 138 -17.86 -3.91 1.42
N PRO A 139 -16.65 -4.51 1.45
CA PRO A 139 -16.50 -5.93 1.76
C PRO A 139 -16.79 -6.26 3.23
N ALA A 140 -16.96 -5.25 4.09
CA ALA A 140 -17.23 -5.43 5.52
C ALA A 140 -18.70 -5.77 5.82
N GLY A 141 -19.61 -5.54 4.87
CA GLY A 141 -21.05 -5.77 5.04
C GLY A 141 -21.90 -4.72 4.30
N PRO A 142 -23.18 -4.52 4.69
CA PRO A 142 -24.03 -3.54 4.03
C PRO A 142 -23.46 -2.12 4.19
N GLY A 143 -23.15 -1.46 3.08
CA GLY A 143 -22.57 -0.12 3.05
C GLY A 143 -21.72 0.11 1.79
N PHE A 144 -21.24 1.34 1.63
CA PHE A 144 -20.36 1.70 0.50
C PHE A 144 -19.11 2.43 0.97
N LEU A 145 -17.97 2.15 0.33
CA LEU A 145 -16.74 2.92 0.50
C LEU A 145 -17.00 4.39 0.18
N LYS A 146 -16.53 5.29 1.04
CA LYS A 146 -16.92 6.70 1.04
C LYS A 146 -15.76 7.65 0.81
N LYS A 147 -14.74 7.59 1.66
CA LYS A 147 -13.54 8.44 1.59
C LYS A 147 -12.30 7.59 1.76
N PHE A 148 -11.24 7.95 1.04
CA PHE A 148 -9.94 7.27 1.08
C PHE A 148 -8.88 8.25 1.59
N SER A 149 -8.02 7.78 2.49
CA SER A 149 -7.00 8.62 3.16
C SER A 149 -5.58 8.18 2.86
N SER A 150 -5.35 6.90 2.56
CA SER A 150 -4.04 6.35 2.20
C SER A 150 -4.17 5.17 1.24
N ALA A 151 -3.11 4.93 0.47
CA ALA A 151 -2.96 3.75 -0.38
C ALA A 151 -1.50 3.33 -0.46
N LEU A 152 -1.24 2.05 -0.30
CA LEU A 152 0.06 1.41 -0.28
C LEU A 152 0.04 0.24 -1.25
N ILE A 153 0.91 0.23 -2.26
CA ILE A 153 1.13 -0.93 -3.11
C ILE A 153 2.25 -1.79 -2.54
N ILE A 154 2.04 -3.10 -2.50
CA ILE A 154 3.05 -4.09 -2.06
C ILE A 154 3.70 -4.73 -3.29
N ASP A 155 4.86 -5.37 -3.13
CA ASP A 155 5.62 -5.97 -4.26
C ASP A 155 4.90 -7.06 -5.04
N ALA A 156 3.82 -7.63 -4.48
CA ALA A 156 2.92 -8.52 -5.21
C ALA A 156 1.97 -7.78 -6.19
N GLY A 157 1.98 -6.45 -6.19
CA GLY A 157 1.11 -5.58 -6.97
C GLY A 157 -0.27 -5.32 -6.36
N ASP A 158 -0.56 -5.86 -5.17
CA ASP A 158 -1.82 -5.58 -4.47
C ASP A 158 -1.77 -4.21 -3.79
N VAL A 159 -2.93 -3.57 -3.68
CA VAL A 159 -3.04 -2.24 -3.06
C VAL A 159 -3.81 -2.34 -1.75
N VAL A 160 -3.14 -2.02 -0.66
CA VAL A 160 -3.73 -1.85 0.67
C VAL A 160 -4.14 -0.38 0.85
N PHE A 161 -5.34 -0.10 1.32
CA PHE A 161 -5.82 1.26 1.49
C PHE A 161 -6.72 1.43 2.71
N GLU A 162 -6.78 2.66 3.20
CA GLU A 162 -7.71 3.06 4.26
C GLU A 162 -8.94 3.71 3.66
N ALA A 163 -10.12 3.28 4.10
CA ALA A 163 -11.38 3.86 3.68
C ALA A 163 -12.44 3.93 4.78
N THR A 164 -13.23 5.02 4.75
CA THR A 164 -14.45 5.13 5.53
C THR A 164 -15.63 4.47 4.82
N ILE A 165 -16.58 3.93 5.58
CA ILE A 165 -17.78 3.25 5.09
C ILE A 165 -19.01 4.14 5.35
N SER A 166 -19.78 4.44 4.29
CA SER A 166 -21.05 5.16 4.38
C SER A 166 -22.16 4.27 4.93
N GLY A 167 -23.08 4.89 5.69
CA GLY A 167 -24.16 4.20 6.39
C GLY A 167 -23.72 3.55 7.70
N GLY A 168 -22.41 3.32 7.87
CA GLY A 168 -21.88 2.50 8.95
C GLY A 168 -22.33 1.05 8.76
N THR A 169 -21.39 0.13 8.54
CA THR A 169 -21.75 -1.28 8.49
C THR A 169 -21.93 -1.78 9.92
N VAL A 170 -23.05 -2.45 10.21
CA VAL A 170 -23.21 -3.13 11.50
C VAL A 170 -22.61 -4.53 11.41
N VAL A 171 -21.42 -4.72 12.00
CA VAL A 171 -20.78 -6.02 12.14
C VAL A 171 -20.95 -6.47 13.59
N GLY A 172 -21.61 -7.61 13.81
CA GLY A 172 -21.81 -8.13 15.17
C GLY A 172 -22.62 -7.22 16.11
N GLY A 173 -23.45 -6.32 15.57
CA GLY A 173 -24.24 -5.36 16.37
C GLY A 173 -23.55 -4.02 16.63
N VAL A 174 -22.32 -3.83 16.15
CA VAL A 174 -21.55 -2.58 16.32
C VAL A 174 -21.38 -1.86 14.98
N THR A 175 -21.57 -0.55 14.97
CA THR A 175 -21.38 0.29 13.78
C THR A 175 -19.88 0.48 13.49
N VAL A 176 -19.47 0.03 12.31
CA VAL A 176 -18.14 0.16 11.74
C VAL A 176 -18.20 1.15 10.57
N ASP A 177 -17.43 2.24 10.67
CA ASP A 177 -17.41 3.32 9.68
C ASP A 177 -16.01 3.57 9.09
N ASP A 178 -15.01 2.76 9.45
CA ASP A 178 -13.62 2.91 9.03
C ASP A 178 -12.88 1.56 9.01
N GLY A 179 -11.91 1.42 8.11
CA GLY A 179 -11.18 0.18 7.94
C GLY A 179 -9.98 0.25 6.99
N TYR A 180 -9.14 -0.79 7.10
CA TYR A 180 -8.10 -1.12 6.13
C TYR A 180 -8.57 -2.26 5.23
N PHE A 181 -8.35 -2.10 3.93
CA PHE A 181 -8.78 -3.02 2.89
C PHE A 181 -7.61 -3.35 1.97
N ARG A 182 -7.72 -4.47 1.27
CA ARG A 182 -6.78 -4.86 0.21
C ARG A 182 -7.55 -5.10 -1.06
N CYS A 183 -7.16 -4.42 -2.14
CA CYS A 183 -7.50 -4.81 -3.49
C CYS A 183 -6.39 -5.72 -4.02
N GLY A 184 -6.73 -6.95 -4.36
CA GLY A 184 -5.77 -7.91 -4.91
C GLY A 184 -6.32 -8.77 -6.04
N GLY A 185 -5.39 -9.36 -6.79
CA GLY A 185 -5.70 -10.19 -7.95
C GLY A 185 -6.30 -9.45 -9.14
N GLY A 186 -6.67 -10.23 -10.17
CA GLY A 186 -7.26 -9.69 -11.39
C GLY A 186 -6.34 -8.71 -12.12
N ASP A 187 -6.93 -7.62 -12.60
CA ASP A 187 -6.31 -6.48 -13.28
C ASP A 187 -5.93 -5.34 -12.31
N GLY A 188 -6.04 -5.57 -10.99
CA GLY A 188 -5.79 -4.54 -9.98
C GLY A 188 -6.88 -3.47 -9.87
N ASN A 189 -7.98 -3.63 -10.62
CA ASN A 189 -9.20 -2.84 -10.46
C ASN A 189 -10.22 -3.67 -9.67
N CYS A 190 -10.51 -3.24 -8.44
CA CYS A 190 -11.50 -3.88 -7.59
C CYS A 190 -12.82 -3.08 -7.50
N SER A 191 -12.96 -2.05 -8.33
CA SER A 191 -14.18 -1.29 -8.52
C SER A 191 -15.09 -1.94 -9.58
N ALA A 192 -16.23 -1.30 -9.86
CA ALA A 192 -17.16 -1.78 -10.88
C ALA A 192 -16.48 -1.88 -12.26
N GLY A 193 -16.59 -3.05 -12.91
CA GLY A 193 -15.99 -3.31 -14.22
C GLY A 193 -14.57 -3.85 -14.17
N GLY A 194 -13.93 -3.90 -13.00
CA GLY A 194 -12.66 -4.59 -12.79
C GLY A 194 -12.81 -6.07 -12.47
N THR A 195 -11.69 -6.76 -12.37
CA THR A 195 -11.61 -8.21 -12.07
C THR A 195 -10.91 -8.52 -10.75
N GLY A 196 -10.38 -7.50 -10.07
CA GLY A 196 -9.80 -7.62 -8.74
C GLY A 196 -10.88 -7.83 -7.65
N THR A 197 -10.44 -8.24 -6.46
CA THR A 197 -11.31 -8.43 -5.30
C THR A 197 -10.85 -7.57 -4.13
N ILE A 198 -11.80 -6.90 -3.46
CA ILE A 198 -11.54 -6.20 -2.20
C ILE A 198 -11.75 -7.15 -1.01
N GLU A 199 -10.75 -7.25 -0.16
CA GLU A 199 -10.80 -7.97 1.11
C GLU A 199 -10.73 -6.99 2.29
N THR A 200 -11.50 -7.28 3.35
CA THR A 200 -11.40 -6.57 4.62
C THR A 200 -10.18 -7.05 5.40
N LEU A 201 -9.26 -6.15 5.72
CA LEU A 201 -8.11 -6.47 6.57
C LEU A 201 -8.40 -6.12 8.02
N VAL A 202 -8.78 -4.89 8.34
CA VAL A 202 -9.00 -4.47 9.73
C VAL A 202 -10.16 -3.49 9.73
N LEU A 203 -11.02 -3.61 10.73
CA LEU A 203 -12.12 -2.70 10.95
C LEU A 203 -11.96 -1.97 12.27
N LYS A 204 -12.49 -0.75 12.33
CA LYS A 204 -12.82 -0.14 13.61
C LYS A 204 -13.76 -1.06 14.39
N ASN A 205 -13.54 -1.12 15.70
CA ASN A 205 -14.16 -2.02 16.66
C ASN A 205 -13.74 -3.50 16.53
N ASP A 206 -12.74 -3.83 15.70
CA ASP A 206 -12.18 -5.17 15.74
C ASP A 206 -11.60 -5.46 17.14
N PRO A 207 -11.81 -6.67 17.68
CA PRO A 207 -11.29 -7.04 18.99
C PRO A 207 -9.76 -7.15 18.95
N VAL A 208 -9.13 -6.77 20.05
CA VAL A 208 -7.69 -6.94 20.25
C VAL A 208 -7.43 -8.34 20.84
N PRO A 209 -6.86 -9.30 20.06
CA PRO A 209 -6.88 -10.71 20.45
C PRO A 209 -6.16 -11.04 21.77
N ASP A 210 -5.08 -10.31 22.08
CA ASP A 210 -4.27 -10.47 23.28
C ASP A 210 -4.74 -9.60 24.46
N ARG A 211 -5.79 -8.80 24.28
CA ARG A 211 -6.40 -7.97 25.31
C ARG A 211 -7.93 -8.11 25.29
N PRO A 212 -8.46 -9.17 25.93
CA PRO A 212 -9.90 -9.44 25.94
C PRO A 212 -10.74 -8.23 26.34
N GLY A 213 -11.81 -7.98 25.57
CA GLY A 213 -12.74 -6.88 25.80
C GLY A 213 -12.26 -5.52 25.29
N ARG A 214 -11.03 -5.40 24.74
CA ARG A 214 -10.60 -4.18 24.05
C ARG A 214 -10.84 -4.25 22.55
N GLU A 215 -11.07 -3.09 21.98
CA GLU A 215 -11.38 -2.88 20.57
C GLU A 215 -10.47 -1.81 19.94
N LEU A 216 -10.28 -1.88 18.63
CA LEU A 216 -9.57 -0.88 17.83
C LEU A 216 -10.47 0.32 17.54
N CYS A 217 -10.23 1.48 18.15
CA CYS A 217 -11.17 2.61 18.10
C CYS A 217 -10.81 3.68 17.07
N LYS A 218 -9.52 3.85 16.78
CA LYS A 218 -9.05 4.77 15.75
C LYS A 218 -7.84 4.16 15.06
N LEU A 219 -8.01 3.86 13.78
CA LEU A 219 -6.94 3.38 12.92
C LEU A 219 -6.06 4.56 12.49
N GLN A 220 -4.75 4.40 12.53
CA GLN A 220 -3.77 5.46 12.27
C GLN A 220 -2.50 4.86 11.68
N ALA A 221 -1.81 5.59 10.80
CA ALA A 221 -0.48 5.23 10.29
C ALA A 221 -0.37 3.76 9.86
N LEU A 222 -0.72 3.49 8.62
CA LEU A 222 -0.62 2.18 8.01
C LEU A 222 0.72 2.03 7.30
N ASP A 223 1.31 0.84 7.39
CA ASP A 223 2.37 0.37 6.51
C ASP A 223 2.06 -1.06 6.03
N ALA A 224 2.57 -1.44 4.87
CA ALA A 224 2.23 -2.70 4.22
C ALA A 224 3.44 -3.31 3.50
N SER A 225 3.46 -4.63 3.49
CA SER A 225 4.42 -5.44 2.73
C SER A 225 3.72 -6.68 2.18
N THR A 226 4.42 -7.43 1.34
CA THR A 226 3.94 -8.73 0.82
C THR A 226 3.56 -9.72 1.92
N PHE A 227 4.07 -9.56 3.14
CA PHE A 227 3.80 -10.47 4.26
C PHE A 227 2.59 -10.06 5.12
N GLY A 228 2.19 -8.79 5.10
CA GLY A 228 1.33 -8.26 6.15
C GLY A 228 1.23 -6.74 6.15
N ILE A 229 0.32 -6.26 6.98
CA ILE A 229 0.25 -4.86 7.37
C ILE A 229 0.74 -4.68 8.80
N ALA A 230 1.30 -3.50 9.07
CA ALA A 230 1.52 -2.99 10.41
C ALA A 230 0.82 -1.63 10.53
N PHE A 231 0.24 -1.33 11.68
CA PHE A 231 -0.50 -0.09 11.86
C PHE A 231 -0.51 0.39 13.30
N LEU A 232 -0.73 1.68 13.49
CA LEU A 232 -1.05 2.25 14.79
C LEU A 232 -2.56 2.25 15.02
N ALA A 233 -2.99 1.99 16.25
CA ALA A 233 -4.38 2.24 16.60
C ALA A 233 -4.52 2.60 18.07
N THR A 234 -5.54 3.42 18.35
CA THR A 234 -5.99 3.60 19.73
C THR A 234 -6.98 2.51 20.10
N THR A 235 -6.98 2.11 21.38
CA THR A 235 -7.87 1.07 21.90
C THR A 235 -8.59 1.51 23.17
N ARG A 236 -9.79 1.00 23.35
CA ARG A 236 -10.64 1.13 24.55
C ARG A 236 -11.41 -0.16 24.79
N LEU A 237 -12.02 -0.30 25.96
CA LEU A 237 -13.02 -1.34 26.22
C LEU A 237 -14.32 -1.08 25.45
N ASP A 238 -14.63 0.20 25.22
CA ASP A 238 -15.75 0.65 24.40
C ASP A 238 -15.30 1.90 23.64
N CYS A 239 -15.33 1.84 22.31
CA CYS A 239 -14.92 2.96 21.47
C CYS A 239 -15.84 4.19 21.57
N ALA A 240 -17.07 4.04 22.07
CA ALA A 240 -17.98 5.14 22.38
C ALA A 240 -17.69 5.79 23.74
N SER A 241 -16.96 5.11 24.64
CA SER A 241 -16.64 5.64 25.97
C SER A 241 -15.76 6.89 25.89
N THR A 242 -16.16 7.95 26.60
CA THR A 242 -15.37 9.18 26.76
C THR A 242 -14.62 9.26 28.08
N THR A 243 -14.88 8.32 28.99
CA THR A 243 -14.29 8.28 30.35
C THR A 243 -13.00 7.47 30.41
N GLU A 244 -12.80 6.57 29.44
CA GLU A 244 -11.57 5.78 29.33
C GLU A 244 -10.51 6.52 28.48
N ALA A 245 -9.32 6.72 29.06
CA ALA A 245 -8.18 7.20 28.29
C ALA A 245 -7.79 6.16 27.23
N PRO A 246 -7.65 6.56 25.95
CA PRO A 246 -7.30 5.62 24.89
C PRO A 246 -5.85 5.15 25.06
N LEU A 247 -5.59 3.86 24.81
CA LEU A 247 -4.23 3.32 24.74
C LEU A 247 -3.79 3.21 23.28
N LEU A 248 -2.66 3.80 22.92
CA LEU A 248 -2.05 3.66 21.60
C LEU A 248 -1.19 2.39 21.54
N GLY A 249 -1.34 1.61 20.47
CA GLY A 249 -0.55 0.41 20.22
C GLY A 249 -0.09 0.32 18.76
N VAL A 250 0.91 -0.54 18.54
CA VAL A 250 1.35 -0.99 17.22
C VAL A 250 0.80 -2.40 17.02
N PHE A 251 0.11 -2.62 15.92
CA PHE A 251 -0.53 -3.89 15.57
C PHE A 251 0.03 -4.40 14.26
N ARG A 252 -0.04 -5.71 14.06
CA ARG A 252 0.30 -6.34 12.78
C ARG A 252 -0.76 -7.36 12.41
N LYS A 253 -1.06 -7.47 11.12
CA LYS A 253 -1.92 -8.51 10.57
C LYS A 253 -1.26 -9.13 9.35
N PRO A 254 -0.90 -10.43 9.41
CA PRO A 254 -0.37 -11.14 8.24
C PRO A 254 -1.41 -11.13 7.10
N LEU A 255 -0.93 -10.95 5.87
CA LEU A 255 -1.76 -11.23 4.70
C LEU A 255 -1.77 -12.74 4.50
N ALA A 256 -2.95 -13.33 4.30
CA ALA A 256 -3.01 -14.72 3.91
C ALA A 256 -2.28 -14.83 2.57
N SER A 257 -1.12 -15.48 2.56
CA SER A 257 -0.40 -15.76 1.32
C SER A 257 -1.35 -16.52 0.41
N SER A 258 -1.45 -16.12 -0.86
CA SER A 258 -1.99 -16.93 -1.94
C SER A 258 -1.04 -18.10 -2.24
N SER A 259 -0.72 -18.91 -1.23
CA SER A 259 -0.03 -20.17 -1.43
C SER A 259 -1.06 -21.19 -1.91
N ALA A 260 -1.09 -21.35 -3.24
CA ALA A 260 -1.50 -22.59 -3.84
C ALA A 260 -0.82 -23.75 -3.09
N HIS A 261 -1.64 -24.78 -2.80
CA HIS A 261 -1.28 -26.05 -2.16
C HIS A 261 -1.37 -26.11 -0.63
N ARG A 262 -2.61 -26.21 -0.13
CA ARG A 262 -2.93 -26.94 1.10
C ARG A 262 -3.29 -28.38 0.75
N PRO A 263 -2.72 -29.38 1.44
CA PRO A 263 -3.52 -30.54 1.82
C PRO A 263 -3.75 -30.56 3.33
N SER A 264 -5.03 -30.78 3.66
CA SER A 264 -5.61 -31.37 4.88
C SER A 264 -5.28 -30.82 6.28
N ARG A 265 -6.35 -30.32 6.91
CA ARG A 265 -6.71 -30.34 8.34
C ARG A 265 -5.69 -30.96 9.30
N THR A 266 -5.18 -30.15 10.23
CA THR A 266 -5.15 -30.50 11.66
C THR A 266 -5.21 -29.22 12.49
N THR A 267 -5.92 -29.29 13.61
CA THR A 267 -6.20 -28.25 14.62
C THR A 267 -4.95 -27.48 15.05
N ALA A 268 -4.97 -26.15 14.92
CA ALA A 268 -3.91 -25.30 15.43
C ALA A 268 -4.22 -24.86 16.88
N SER A 269 -3.68 -25.61 17.83
CA SER A 269 -3.32 -25.09 19.15
C SER A 269 -2.04 -24.27 18.96
N TRP A 270 -2.06 -22.99 19.35
CA TRP A 270 -0.87 -22.14 19.32
C TRP A 270 -0.33 -21.95 20.73
N CYS A 271 0.99 -22.15 20.83
CA CYS A 271 1.78 -22.19 22.05
C CYS A 271 1.66 -20.93 22.91
N SER A 272 1.52 -21.16 24.21
CA SER A 272 1.84 -20.23 25.28
C SER A 272 3.36 -20.19 25.44
N ALA A 273 3.96 -18.99 25.48
CA ALA A 273 5.34 -18.79 25.87
C ALA A 273 5.40 -18.39 27.34
N ALA A 274 6.28 -19.06 28.08
CA ALA A 274 6.61 -18.84 29.49
C ALA A 274 7.31 -17.49 29.73
#